data_AF-A0AAJ6NGH8-F1
#
_entry.id   AF-A0AAJ6NGH8-F1
#
_cell.length_a   1.000
_cell.length_b   1.000
_cell.length_c   1.000
_cell.angle_alpha   90.00
_cell.angle_beta   90.00
_cell.angle_gamma   90.00
#
_symmetry.space_group_name_H-M   'P 1'
#
loop_
_entity.id
_entity.type
_entity.pdbx_description
1 polymer ?
#
loop_
_entity_poly.entity_id
_entity_poly.type
_entity_poly.pdbx_seq_one_letter_code
_entity_poly.pdbx_strand_id
1 'polypeptide(L)'
;MNAKLTIMQTTDWTKYSTEDWFRQFGAWINGDSENRQKFYKCLPKKKLSKKQRDELFAQYMSDESFKEPSYHKGVTCQITDNEARAFQRIILDLRQHESEVLQEWLDVLWCVCVNNTKLRKAAEVFETSTIQIRQDMKCGLAFISGRYPNLKSDLLQ
;
A
#
# COMPACT_ATOMS: atom_id res chain seq x y z
N MET A 1 -37.31 1.01 14.01
CA MET A 1 -36.15 1.53 14.77
C MET A 1 -34.91 1.20 13.98
N ASN A 2 -34.28 2.18 13.33
CA ASN A 2 -33.01 1.95 12.62
C ASN A 2 -31.91 1.90 13.69
N ALA A 3 -31.42 0.69 13.99
CA ALA A 3 -30.24 0.54 14.82
C ALA A 3 -29.11 1.40 14.24
N LYS A 4 -28.50 2.23 15.07
CA LYS A 4 -27.39 3.09 14.66
C LYS A 4 -26.25 2.17 14.20
N LEU A 5 -26.10 2.06 12.87
CA LEU A 5 -25.09 1.18 12.27
C LEU A 5 -23.72 1.54 12.84
N THR A 6 -22.98 0.53 13.29
CA THR A 6 -21.63 0.76 13.80
C THR A 6 -20.72 1.10 12.64
N ILE A 7 -19.68 1.91 12.88
CA ILE A 7 -18.73 2.33 11.84
C ILE A 7 -18.17 1.13 11.04
N MET A 8 -17.94 -0.03 11.69
CA MET A 8 -17.51 -1.27 11.02
C MET A 8 -18.54 -1.88 10.05
N GLN A 9 -19.83 -1.64 10.27
CA GLN A 9 -20.92 -2.12 9.40
C GLN A 9 -21.17 -1.18 8.22
N THR A 10 -20.82 0.10 8.36
CA THR A 10 -20.95 1.10 7.29
C THR A 10 -19.76 1.14 6.34
N THR A 11 -18.59 0.65 6.76
CA THR A 11 -17.40 0.60 5.92
C THR A 11 -17.57 -0.41 4.79
N ASP A 12 -17.36 0.05 3.56
CA ASP A 12 -17.28 -0.85 2.40
C ASP A 12 -15.90 -1.51 2.33
N TRP A 13 -15.79 -2.68 2.94
CA TRP A 13 -14.56 -3.47 2.97
C TRP A 13 -14.12 -3.99 1.59
N THR A 14 -15.00 -3.96 0.59
CA THR A 14 -14.72 -4.49 -0.75
C THR A 14 -13.94 -3.53 -1.65
N LYS A 15 -13.77 -2.28 -1.19
CA LYS A 15 -13.10 -1.17 -1.89
C LYS A 15 -11.61 -1.42 -2.15
N TYR A 16 -10.94 -2.12 -1.24
CA TYR A 16 -9.50 -2.37 -1.29
C TYR A 16 -9.19 -3.82 -0.92
N SER A 17 -8.05 -4.33 -1.42
CA SER A 17 -7.45 -5.57 -0.91
C SER A 17 -7.02 -5.38 0.56
N THR A 18 -6.86 -6.46 1.32
CA THR A 18 -6.37 -6.39 2.71
C THR A 18 -5.02 -5.67 2.77
N GLU A 19 -4.13 -5.92 1.81
CA GLU A 19 -2.83 -5.24 1.72
C GLU A 19 -3.02 -3.72 1.49
N ASP A 20 -3.89 -3.35 0.56
CA ASP A 20 -4.16 -1.94 0.26
C ASP A 20 -4.84 -1.21 1.42
N TRP A 21 -5.67 -1.90 2.21
CA TRP A 21 -6.21 -1.35 3.45
C TRP A 21 -5.09 -0.96 4.43
N PHE A 22 -4.06 -1.79 4.59
CA PHE A 22 -2.87 -1.42 5.40
C PHE A 22 -2.13 -0.21 4.80
N ARG A 23 -2.00 -0.14 3.47
CA ARG A 23 -1.34 0.97 2.78
C ARG A 23 -2.10 2.29 2.93
N GLN A 24 -3.42 2.26 2.75
CA GLN A 24 -4.32 3.40 2.94
C GLN A 24 -4.32 3.87 4.39
N PHE A 25 -4.33 2.94 5.33
CA PHE A 25 -4.21 3.24 6.76
C PHE A 25 -2.86 3.87 7.11
N GLY A 26 -1.77 3.39 6.51
CA GLY A 26 -0.45 4.02 6.62
C GLY A 26 -0.42 5.46 6.10
N ALA A 27 -1.04 5.72 4.95
CA ALA A 27 -1.18 7.07 4.42
C ALA A 27 -2.03 7.98 5.33
N TRP A 28 -3.04 7.44 6.00
CA TRP A 28 -3.84 8.19 6.98
C TRP A 28 -3.04 8.55 8.25
N ILE A 29 -2.22 7.64 8.78
CA ILE A 29 -1.38 7.90 9.97
C ILE A 29 -0.20 8.82 9.65
N ASN A 30 0.55 8.49 8.61
CA ASN A 30 1.85 9.11 8.30
C ASN A 30 1.73 10.31 7.35
N GLY A 31 0.54 10.55 6.81
CA GLY A 31 0.30 11.48 5.71
C GLY A 31 0.60 10.88 4.34
N ASP A 32 0.26 11.62 3.29
CA ASP A 32 0.47 11.19 1.91
C ASP A 32 1.96 10.96 1.62
N SER A 33 2.27 9.78 1.07
CA SER A 33 3.62 9.45 0.62
C SER A 33 3.83 9.72 -0.87
N GLU A 34 2.82 10.34 -1.50
CA GLU A 34 2.78 10.59 -2.93
C GLU A 34 3.84 11.59 -3.35
N ASN A 35 4.67 11.18 -4.32
CA ASN A 35 5.69 12.02 -4.93
C ASN A 35 5.52 12.02 -6.44
N ARG A 36 5.70 13.19 -7.07
CA ARG A 36 5.72 13.30 -8.53
C ARG A 36 7.05 12.78 -9.06
N GLN A 37 6.99 11.72 -9.86
CA GLN A 37 8.14 11.16 -10.55
C GLN A 37 8.07 11.51 -12.05
N LYS A 38 9.19 11.95 -12.62
CA LYS A 38 9.31 12.27 -14.05
C LYS A 38 9.05 11.03 -14.92
N PHE A 39 8.37 11.20 -16.06
CA PHE A 39 8.00 10.16 -17.00
C PHE A 39 9.11 9.14 -17.27
N TYR A 40 10.31 9.60 -17.66
CA TYR A 40 11.41 8.71 -18.04
C TYR A 40 11.92 7.82 -16.89
N LYS A 41 11.76 8.24 -15.63
CA LYS A 41 12.16 7.44 -14.47
C LYS A 41 11.17 6.30 -14.20
N CYS A 42 9.95 6.38 -14.73
CA CYS A 42 8.92 5.35 -14.61
C CYS A 42 9.06 4.22 -15.65
N LEU A 43 9.94 4.39 -16.65
CA LEU A 43 10.17 3.37 -17.67
C LEU A 43 10.96 2.18 -17.10
N PRO A 44 10.58 0.93 -17.47
CA PRO A 44 11.27 -0.29 -17.00
C PRO A 44 12.76 -0.27 -17.33
N LYS A 45 13.10 0.23 -18.53
CA LYS A 45 14.47 0.61 -18.87
C LYS A 45 14.63 2.07 -18.45
N LYS A 46 15.52 2.34 -17.49
CA LYS A 46 15.91 3.71 -17.06
C LYS A 46 16.45 4.61 -18.21
N LYS A 47 16.44 4.13 -19.45
CA LYS A 47 16.83 4.82 -20.67
C LYS A 47 15.65 4.77 -21.66
N LEU A 48 15.20 5.94 -22.09
CA LEU A 48 14.28 6.11 -23.23
C LEU A 48 14.86 5.48 -24.50
N SER A 49 14.01 4.92 -25.35
CA SER A 49 14.42 4.52 -26.71
C SER A 49 14.78 5.76 -27.54
N LYS A 50 15.55 5.59 -28.64
CA LYS A 50 15.90 6.71 -29.52
C LYS A 50 14.64 7.41 -30.04
N LYS A 51 13.67 6.64 -30.53
CA LYS A 51 12.37 7.14 -31.00
C LYS A 51 11.62 7.95 -29.93
N GLN A 52 11.54 7.43 -28.70
CA GLN A 52 10.87 8.13 -27.59
C GLN A 52 11.58 9.44 -27.21
N ARG A 53 12.92 9.50 -27.32
CA ARG A 53 13.66 10.75 -27.10
C ARG A 53 13.38 11.76 -28.20
N ASP A 54 13.43 11.33 -29.46
CA ASP A 54 13.22 12.20 -30.61
C ASP A 54 11.79 12.78 -30.59
N GLU A 55 10.79 12.01 -30.18
CA GLU A 55 9.41 12.48 -29.95
C GLU A 55 9.32 13.51 -28.81
N LEU A 56 9.96 13.25 -27.67
CA LEU A 56 10.02 14.19 -26.54
C LEU A 56 10.72 15.50 -26.92
N PHE A 57 11.81 15.42 -27.68
CA PHE A 57 12.54 16.58 -28.19
C PHE A 57 11.70 17.36 -29.20
N ALA A 58 11.00 16.68 -30.11
CA ALA A 58 10.10 17.34 -31.05
C ALA A 58 8.99 18.11 -30.32
N GLN A 59 8.35 17.49 -29.31
CA GLN A 59 7.33 18.13 -28.48
C GLN A 59 7.87 19.37 -27.75
N TYR A 60 9.05 19.26 -27.13
CA TYR A 60 9.70 20.36 -26.42
C TYR A 60 10.06 21.52 -27.34
N MET A 61 10.44 21.24 -28.60
CA MET A 61 10.80 22.26 -29.59
C MET A 61 9.56 22.88 -30.25
N SER A 62 8.44 22.17 -30.31
CA SER A 62 7.20 22.64 -30.95
C SER A 62 6.30 23.48 -30.04
N ASP A 63 6.41 23.32 -28.72
CA ASP A 63 5.53 23.97 -27.74
C ASP A 63 6.33 24.49 -26.54
N GLU A 64 6.46 25.81 -26.43
CA GLU A 64 7.15 26.47 -25.31
C GLU A 64 6.45 26.27 -23.96
N SER A 65 5.17 25.89 -23.96
CA SER A 65 4.38 25.61 -22.76
C SER A 65 4.40 24.13 -22.34
N PHE A 66 5.12 23.29 -23.09
CA PHE A 66 5.17 21.85 -22.85
C PHE A 66 5.67 21.52 -21.44
N LYS A 67 4.85 20.78 -20.69
CA LYS A 67 5.22 20.21 -19.39
C LYS A 67 5.39 18.71 -19.55
N GLU A 68 6.59 18.22 -19.20
CA GLU A 68 6.86 16.78 -19.22
C GLU A 68 5.82 16.05 -18.35
N PRO A 69 5.23 14.94 -18.85
CA PRO A 69 4.32 14.14 -18.05
C PRO A 69 4.99 13.70 -16.74
N SER A 70 4.27 13.84 -15.62
CA SER A 70 4.70 13.32 -14.33
C SER A 70 3.71 12.27 -13.87
N TYR A 71 4.22 11.18 -13.30
CA TYR A 71 3.39 10.17 -12.67
C TYR A 71 3.48 10.30 -11.16
N HIS A 72 2.36 10.07 -10.51
CA HIS A 72 2.29 9.98 -9.07
C HIS A 72 2.83 8.61 -8.63
N LYS A 73 3.70 8.62 -7.61
CA LYS A 73 4.26 7.42 -7.02
C LYS A 73 4.12 7.49 -5.51
N GLY A 74 3.58 6.44 -4.91
CA GLY A 74 3.30 6.38 -3.48
C GLY A 74 1.83 6.09 -3.25
N VAL A 75 1.40 6.24 -2.01
CA VAL A 75 0.01 6.04 -1.59
C VAL A 75 -0.54 7.37 -1.14
N THR A 76 -1.64 7.77 -1.76
CA THR A 76 -2.48 8.92 -1.37
C THR A 76 -3.62 8.39 -0.53
N CYS A 77 -3.87 9.01 0.61
CA CYS A 77 -4.94 8.62 1.51
C CYS A 77 -6.31 8.88 0.87
N GLN A 78 -7.06 7.81 0.64
CA GLN A 78 -8.40 7.82 0.03
C GLN A 78 -9.47 7.27 0.98
N ILE A 79 -9.08 6.87 2.19
CA ILE A 79 -9.99 6.45 3.24
C ILE A 79 -10.41 7.65 4.08
N THR A 80 -11.66 7.63 4.52
CA THR A 80 -12.21 8.59 5.47
C THR A 80 -11.77 8.25 6.90
N ASP A 81 -11.84 9.21 7.82
CA ASP A 81 -11.53 8.97 9.24
C ASP A 81 -12.36 7.85 9.86
N ASN A 82 -13.60 7.68 9.41
CA ASN A 82 -14.48 6.61 9.88
C ASN A 82 -14.00 5.24 9.40
N GLU A 83 -13.64 5.13 8.12
CA GLU A 83 -13.03 3.90 7.57
C GLU A 83 -11.70 3.60 8.27
N ALA A 84 -10.86 4.62 8.51
CA ALA A 84 -9.60 4.47 9.24
C ALA A 84 -9.81 3.97 10.67
N ARG A 85 -10.78 4.55 11.42
CA ARG A 85 -11.13 4.08 12.78
C ARG A 85 -11.71 2.67 12.78
N ALA A 86 -12.48 2.29 11.77
CA ALA A 86 -12.97 0.93 11.63
C ALA A 86 -11.82 -0.05 11.42
N PHE A 87 -10.86 0.29 10.56
CA PHE A 87 -9.69 -0.56 10.31
C PHE A 87 -8.73 -0.58 11.51
N GLN A 88 -8.57 0.53 12.23
CA GLN A 88 -7.82 0.59 13.49
C GLN A 88 -8.36 -0.40 14.53
N ARG A 89 -9.69 -0.58 14.63
CA ARG A 89 -10.28 -1.57 15.53
C ARG A 89 -9.88 -3.01 15.16
N ILE A 90 -9.82 -3.34 13.87
CA ILE A 90 -9.34 -4.64 13.40
C ILE A 90 -7.87 -4.83 13.80
N ILE A 91 -7.03 -3.82 13.61
CA ILE A 91 -5.61 -3.88 14.00
C ILE A 91 -5.47 -4.08 15.51
N LEU A 92 -6.25 -3.37 16.33
CA LEU A 92 -6.20 -3.52 17.79
C LEU A 92 -6.63 -4.92 18.24
N ASP A 93 -7.66 -5.51 17.63
CA ASP A 93 -8.04 -6.92 17.88
C ASP A 93 -6.90 -7.88 17.51
N LEU A 94 -6.28 -7.68 16.34
CA LEU A 94 -5.14 -8.49 15.90
C LEU A 94 -3.93 -8.36 16.83
N ARG A 95 -3.66 -7.17 17.37
CA ARG A 95 -2.56 -6.93 18.33
C ARG A 95 -2.82 -7.51 19.72
N GLN A 96 -4.06 -7.82 20.06
CA GLN A 96 -4.41 -8.48 21.32
C GLN A 96 -4.17 -10.00 21.30
N HIS A 97 -3.91 -10.59 20.14
CA HIS A 97 -3.60 -12.02 20.05
C HIS A 97 -2.24 -12.36 20.67
N GLU A 98 -2.21 -13.40 21.51
CA GLU A 98 -1.01 -13.89 22.20
C GLU A 98 0.00 -14.63 21.30
N SER A 99 -0.36 -14.92 20.05
CA SER A 99 0.52 -15.66 19.14
C SER A 99 1.71 -14.78 18.70
N GLU A 100 2.91 -15.15 19.15
CA GLU A 100 4.17 -14.49 18.79
C GLU A 100 4.37 -14.45 17.27
N VAL A 101 4.18 -15.59 16.60
CA VAL A 101 4.30 -15.70 15.14
C VAL A 101 3.33 -14.75 14.41
N LEU A 102 2.11 -14.58 14.91
CA LEU A 102 1.17 -13.62 14.33
C LEU A 102 1.66 -12.18 14.56
N GLN A 103 2.19 -11.87 15.74
CA GLN A 103 2.73 -10.53 16.02
C GLN A 103 3.93 -10.22 15.10
N GLU A 104 4.81 -11.18 14.84
CA GLU A 104 5.91 -11.03 13.88
C GLU A 104 5.39 -10.73 12.47
N TRP A 105 4.39 -11.48 11.99
CA TRP A 105 3.78 -11.21 10.68
C TRP A 105 3.12 -9.83 10.62
N LEU A 106 2.46 -9.40 11.70
CA LEU A 106 1.88 -8.06 11.81
C LEU A 106 2.94 -6.96 11.82
N ASP A 107 4.08 -7.18 12.45
CA ASP A 107 5.20 -6.24 12.46
C ASP A 107 5.82 -6.08 11.07
N VAL A 108 5.97 -7.19 10.35
CA VAL A 108 6.42 -7.16 8.95
C VAL A 108 5.42 -6.40 8.07
N LEU A 109 4.12 -6.69 8.22
CA LEU A 109 3.06 -5.97 7.48
C LEU A 109 3.03 -4.49 7.82
N TRP A 110 3.20 -4.13 9.09
CA TRP A 110 3.29 -2.74 9.53
C TRP A 110 4.48 -2.04 8.89
N CYS A 111 5.66 -2.65 8.95
CA CYS A 111 6.88 -2.10 8.37
C CYS A 111 6.74 -1.88 6.85
N VAL A 112 6.20 -2.85 6.11
CA VAL A 112 6.14 -2.78 4.64
C VAL A 112 4.96 -1.96 4.14
N CYS A 113 3.76 -2.15 4.69
CA CYS A 113 2.53 -1.54 4.18
C CYS A 113 2.22 -0.21 4.85
N VAL A 114 2.31 -0.12 6.18
CA VAL A 114 1.94 1.09 6.93
C VAL A 114 3.06 2.14 6.86
N ASN A 115 4.31 1.72 7.12
CA ASN A 115 5.47 2.61 7.03
C ASN A 115 6.00 2.77 5.59
N ASN A 116 5.40 2.08 4.62
CA ASN A 116 5.80 2.09 3.21
C ASN A 116 7.29 1.74 3.00
N THR A 117 7.83 0.84 3.82
CA THR A 117 9.25 0.44 3.75
C THR A 117 9.47 -0.53 2.59
N LYS A 118 10.54 -0.30 1.82
CA LYS A 118 10.94 -1.23 0.74
C LYS A 118 11.34 -2.59 1.32
N LEU A 119 10.95 -3.67 0.65
CA LEU A 119 11.25 -5.06 1.06
C LEU A 119 12.72 -5.31 1.44
N ARG A 120 13.68 -4.74 0.70
CA ARG A 120 15.10 -4.89 1.03
C ARG A 120 15.45 -4.28 2.39
N LYS A 121 14.94 -3.09 2.68
CA LYS A 121 15.17 -2.42 3.97
C LYS A 121 14.42 -3.14 5.10
N ALA A 122 13.22 -3.65 4.84
CA ALA A 122 12.52 -4.49 5.82
C ALA A 122 13.33 -5.76 6.15
N ALA A 123 13.87 -6.44 5.12
CA ALA A 123 14.72 -7.60 5.30
C ALA A 123 15.97 -7.29 6.15
N GLU A 124 16.58 -6.11 5.98
CA GLU A 124 17.67 -5.64 6.85
C GLU A 124 17.22 -5.39 8.29
N VAL A 125 16.04 -4.78 8.50
CA VAL A 125 15.49 -4.48 9.85
C VAL A 125 15.15 -5.74 10.63
N PHE A 126 14.60 -6.76 9.97
CA PHE A 126 14.24 -8.04 10.59
C PHE A 126 15.35 -9.09 10.46
N GLU A 127 16.55 -8.70 10.06
CA GLU A 127 17.73 -9.57 9.91
C GLU A 127 17.45 -10.87 9.13
N THR A 128 16.64 -10.77 8.08
CA THR A 128 16.13 -11.92 7.33
C THR A 128 16.24 -11.71 5.82
N SER A 129 15.77 -12.67 5.03
CA SER A 129 15.77 -12.58 3.57
C SER A 129 14.51 -11.87 3.05
N THR A 130 14.62 -11.21 1.89
CA THR A 130 13.44 -10.64 1.21
C THR A 130 12.39 -11.69 0.82
N ILE A 131 12.78 -12.96 0.72
CA ILE A 131 11.86 -14.07 0.46
C ILE A 131 11.03 -14.35 1.72
N GLN A 132 11.69 -14.42 2.87
CA GLN A 132 11.02 -14.62 4.15
C GLN A 132 10.03 -13.49 4.44
N ILE A 133 10.43 -12.22 4.25
CA ILE A 133 9.52 -11.07 4.38
C ILE A 133 8.25 -11.23 3.53
N ARG A 134 8.38 -11.66 2.26
CA ARG A 134 7.19 -11.89 1.42
C ARG A 134 6.34 -13.04 1.93
N GLN A 135 6.97 -14.09 2.45
CA GLN A 135 6.26 -15.23 3.02
C GLN A 135 5.49 -14.82 4.27
N ASP A 136 6.11 -14.06 5.16
CA ASP A 136 5.49 -13.55 6.39
C ASP A 136 4.30 -12.62 6.07
N MET A 137 4.46 -11.73 5.08
CA MET A 137 3.36 -10.91 4.58
C MET A 137 2.19 -11.77 4.05
N LYS A 138 2.49 -12.81 3.24
CA LYS A 138 1.46 -13.70 2.70
C LYS A 138 0.73 -14.46 3.82
N CYS A 139 1.47 -15.02 4.78
CA CYS A 139 0.90 -15.72 5.92
C CYS A 139 0.04 -14.80 6.78
N GLY A 140 0.53 -13.61 7.11
CA GLY A 140 -0.21 -12.61 7.87
C GLY A 140 -1.49 -12.16 7.16
N LEU A 141 -1.42 -11.80 5.88
CA LEU A 141 -2.58 -11.38 5.10
C LEU A 141 -3.60 -12.52 4.93
N ALA A 142 -3.14 -13.76 4.76
CA ALA A 142 -4.03 -14.93 4.68
C ALA A 142 -4.74 -15.18 6.02
N PHE A 143 -4.02 -15.09 7.14
CA PHE A 143 -4.62 -15.22 8.48
C PHE A 143 -5.70 -14.15 8.72
N ILE A 144 -5.38 -12.89 8.44
CA ILE A 144 -6.31 -11.76 8.63
C ILE A 144 -7.56 -11.95 7.78
N SER A 145 -7.39 -12.31 6.51
CA SER A 145 -8.53 -12.49 5.59
C SER A 145 -9.38 -13.71 5.96
N GLY A 146 -8.77 -14.76 6.55
CA GLY A 146 -9.50 -15.89 7.11
C GLY A 146 -10.32 -15.53 8.36
N ARG A 147 -9.79 -14.66 9.23
CA ARG A 147 -10.49 -14.19 10.44
C ARG A 147 -11.56 -13.12 10.14
N TYR A 148 -11.34 -12.31 9.12
CA TYR A 148 -12.22 -11.22 8.71
C TYR A 148 -12.70 -11.43 7.27
N PRO A 149 -13.79 -12.21 7.06
CA PRO A 149 -14.26 -12.58 5.72
C PRO A 149 -14.66 -11.40 4.82
N ASN A 150 -14.92 -10.24 5.44
CA ASN A 150 -15.28 -9.02 4.72
C ASN A 150 -14.07 -8.39 3.99
N LEU A 151 -12.84 -8.71 4.42
CA LEU A 151 -11.60 -8.24 3.79
C LEU A 151 -11.22 -9.19 2.66
N LYS A 152 -10.88 -8.63 1.49
CA LYS A 152 -10.49 -9.40 0.31
C LYS A 152 -8.98 -9.65 0.29
N SER A 153 -8.61 -10.93 0.16
CA SER A 153 -7.23 -11.33 -0.11
C SER A 153 -7.01 -11.52 -1.60
N ASP A 154 -6.22 -10.65 -2.23
CA ASP A 154 -5.75 -10.83 -3.62
C ASP A 154 -4.46 -11.66 -3.69
N LEU A 155 -4.07 -12.35 -2.61
CA LEU A 155 -2.82 -13.13 -2.51
C LEU A 155 -2.71 -14.32 -3.48
N LEU A 156 -3.75 -14.59 -4.27
CA LEU A 156 -3.87 -15.74 -5.17
C LEU A 156 -4.14 -15.37 -6.65
N GLN A 157 -3.98 -14.10 -7.06
CA GLN A 157 -4.00 -13.73 -8.48
C GLN A 157 -2.59 -13.64 -9.08
#